data_AF-A0A7X8HFU6-F1
#
_entry.id   AF-A0A7X8HFU6-F1
#
_cell.length_a   1.000
_cell.length_b   1.000
_cell.length_c   1.000
_cell.angle_alpha   90.00
_cell.angle_beta   90.00
_cell.angle_gamma   90.00
#
_symmetry.space_group_name_H-M   'P 1'
#
loop_
_entity.id
_entity.type
_entity.pdbx_description
1 polymer ?
#
loop_
_entity_poly.entity_id
_entity_poly.type
_entity_poly.pdbx_seq_one_letter_code
_entity_poly.pdbx_strand_id
1 'polypeptide(L)' 'MFFLNDLKRIITSDVIIIFLIISYILIFKTSKHLKKNNYYRDYKIVRFTGIVYGILAIAAASVIFM' A
#
# COMPACT_ATOMS: atom_id res chain seq x y z
N MET A 1 -16.88 9.87 19.08
CA MET A 1 -16.24 8.60 19.47
C MET A 1 -16.66 7.39 18.62
N PHE A 2 -17.62 7.54 17.68
CA PHE A 2 -18.11 6.43 16.84
C PHE A 2 -17.16 6.10 15.67
N PHE A 3 -16.71 7.12 14.94
CA PHE A 3 -15.85 6.96 13.75
C PHE A 3 -14.53 6.24 14.00
N LEU A 4 -13.83 6.52 15.10
CA LEU A 4 -12.53 5.91 15.37
C LEU A 4 -12.63 4.41 15.67
N ASN A 5 -13.71 3.98 16.33
CA ASN A 5 -13.93 2.56 16.64
C ASN A 5 -14.29 1.76 15.38
N ASP A 6 -15.12 2.31 14.50
CA ASP A 6 -15.44 1.66 13.23
C ASP A 6 -14.23 1.65 12.29
N LEU A 7 -13.43 2.72 12.27
CA LEU A 7 -12.18 2.76 11.51
C LEU A 7 -11.19 1.73 12.04
N LYS A 8 -11.06 1.57 13.36
CA LYS A 8 -10.21 0.54 13.98
C LYS A 8 -10.70 -0.88 13.68
N ARG A 9 -12.00 -1.06 13.47
CA ARG A 9 -12.61 -2.34 13.07
C ARG A 9 -12.35 -2.68 11.59
N ILE A 10 -12.26 -1.68 10.71
CA ILE A 10 -11.95 -1.88 9.28
C ILE A 10 -10.45 -2.05 9.08
N ILE A 11 -9.64 -1.28 9.79
CA ILE A 11 -8.18 -1.39 9.76
C ILE A 11 -7.77 -2.52 10.72
N THR A 12 -7.99 -3.77 10.30
CA THR A 12 -7.42 -4.94 10.99
C THR A 12 -6.01 -5.20 10.51
N SER A 13 -5.25 -5.99 11.28
CA SER A 13 -3.92 -6.46 10.88
C SER A 13 -3.93 -7.16 9.52
N ASP A 14 -5.00 -7.91 9.20
CA ASP A 14 -5.16 -8.58 7.91
C ASP A 14 -5.23 -7.58 6.74
N VAL A 15 -5.98 -6.49 6.90
CA VAL A 15 -6.08 -5.44 5.88
C VAL A 15 -4.73 -4.75 5.68
N ILE A 16 -4.00 -4.48 6.75
CA ILE A 16 -2.64 -3.90 6.66
C ILE A 16 -1.70 -4.85 5.90
N ILE A 17 -1.72 -6.14 6.22
CA ILE A 17 -0.91 -7.16 5.54
C ILE A 17 -1.22 -7.19 4.04
N ILE A 18 -2.50 -7.15 3.66
CA ILE A 18 -2.91 -7.10 2.25
C ILE A 18 -2.35 -5.85 1.56
N PHE A 19 -2.45 -4.67 2.19
CA PHE A 19 -1.90 -3.43 1.62
C PHE A 19 -0.37 -3.48 1.46
N LEU A 20 0.36 -4.10 2.39
CA LEU A 20 1.80 -4.33 2.26
C LEU A 20 2.13 -5.26 1.09
N ILE A 21 1.34 -6.33 0.89
CA ILE A 21 1.50 -7.25 -0.24
C ILE A 21 1.25 -6.52 -1.57
N ILE A 22 0.18 -5.73 -1.65
CA ILE A 22 -0.15 -4.95 -2.85
C ILE A 22 0.97 -3.93 -3.13
N SER A 23 1.43 -3.22 -2.10
CA SER A 23 2.57 -2.30 -2.20
C SER A 23 3.80 -2.99 -2.78
N TYR A 24 4.16 -4.17 -2.25
CA TYR A 24 5.28 -4.97 -2.74
C TYR A 24 5.12 -5.35 -4.21
N ILE A 25 3.94 -5.85 -4.62
CA ILE A 25 3.67 -6.24 -5.99
C ILE A 25 3.80 -5.05 -6.94
N LEU A 26 3.23 -3.89 -6.59
CA LEU A 26 3.30 -2.69 -7.41
C LEU A 26 4.75 -2.21 -7.56
N ILE A 27 5.50 -2.14 -6.46
CA ILE A 27 6.89 -1.65 -6.48
C ILE A 27 7.82 -2.61 -7.21
N PHE A 28 7.77 -3.91 -6.95
CA PHE A 28 8.81 -4.84 -7.40
C PHE A 28 8.42 -5.67 -8.63
N LYS A 29 7.14 -6.01 -8.82
CA LYS A 29 6.68 -6.78 -9.98
C LYS A 29 6.14 -5.87 -11.08
N THR A 30 5.04 -5.16 -10.82
CA THR A 30 4.30 -4.43 -11.85
C THR A 30 5.13 -3.27 -12.40
N SER A 31 5.79 -2.48 -11.54
CA SER A 31 6.65 -1.40 -12.02
C SER A 31 7.82 -1.95 -12.86
N LYS A 32 8.47 -3.05 -12.44
CA LYS A 32 9.59 -3.64 -13.17
C LYS A 32 9.16 -4.16 -14.54
N HIS A 33 7.96 -4.75 -14.63
CA HIS A 33 7.37 -5.19 -15.89
C HIS A 33 7.11 -4.02 -16.84
N LEU A 34 6.48 -2.94 -16.35
CA LEU A 34 6.21 -1.74 -17.15
C LEU A 34 7.50 -1.06 -17.64
N LYS A 35 8.53 -1.00 -16.80
CA LYS A 35 9.85 -0.48 -17.19
C LYS A 35 10.49 -1.31 -18.31
N LYS A 36 10.37 -2.65 -18.25
CA LYS A 36 10.91 -3.54 -19.29
C LYS A 36 10.21 -3.35 -20.65
N ASN A 37 8.92 -3.03 -20.63
CA ASN A 37 8.11 -2.86 -21.84
C ASN A 37 8.08 -1.40 -22.35
N ASN A 38 9.03 -0.54 -21.91
CA ASN A 38 9.11 0.88 -22.29
C ASN A 38 7.93 1.78 -21.85
N TYR A 39 7.07 1.33 -20.94
CA TYR A 39 6.00 2.15 -20.34
C TYR A 39 6.53 3.01 -19.18
N TYR A 40 7.40 3.99 -19.48
CA TYR A 40 8.09 4.79 -18.46
C TYR A 40 7.16 5.64 -17.60
N ARG A 41 6.07 6.17 -18.16
CA ARG A 41 5.11 7.01 -17.44
C ARG A 41 4.31 6.17 -16.46
N ASP A 42 3.76 5.04 -16.92
CA ASP A 42 2.98 4.12 -16.09
C ASP A 42 3.84 3.45 -15.02
N TYR A 43 5.09 3.10 -15.36
CA TYR A 43 6.09 2.64 -14.40
C TYR A 43 6.24 3.58 -13.20
N LYS A 44 6.40 4.88 -13.46
CA LYS A 44 6.58 5.89 -12.40
C LYS A 44 5.33 6.00 -11.53
N ILE A 45 4.15 6.00 -12.14
CA ILE A 45 2.86 6.08 -11.44
C ILE A 45 2.68 4.86 -10.54
N VAL A 46 2.79 3.66 -11.10
CA VAL A 46 2.62 2.39 -10.36
C VAL A 46 3.60 2.27 -9.21
N ARG A 47 4.88 2.65 -9.42
CA ARG A 47 5.88 2.64 -8.36
C ARG A 47 5.54 3.62 -7.24
N PHE A 48 5.09 4.82 -7.60
CA PHE A 48 4.67 5.83 -6.63
C PHE A 48 3.43 5.37 -5.84
N THR A 49 2.41 4.86 -6.51
CA THR A 49 1.21 4.30 -5.87
C THR A 49 1.57 3.18 -4.89
N GLY A 50 2.47 2.27 -5.29
CA GLY A 50 2.96 1.22 -4.40
C GLY A 50 3.63 1.78 -3.14
N ILE A 51 4.46 2.80 -3.27
CA ILE A 51 5.09 3.48 -2.11
C ILE A 51 4.04 4.10 -1.19
N VAL A 52 3.06 4.81 -1.76
CA VAL A 52 1.96 5.43 -0.99
C VAL A 52 1.18 4.39 -0.20
N TYR A 53 0.84 3.25 -0.81
CA TYR A 53 0.18 2.15 -0.09
C TYR A 53 1.04 1.57 1.03
N GLY A 54 2.35 1.48 0.85
CA GLY A 54 3.26 1.05 1.91
C GLY A 54 3.28 2.03 3.09
N ILE A 55 3.38 3.33 2.82
CA ILE A 55 3.36 4.37 3.86
C ILE A 55 2.04 4.37 4.62
N LEU A 56 0.90 4.28 3.92
CA LEU A 56 -0.41 4.22 4.55
C LEU A 56 -0.57 2.98 5.42
N ALA A 57 -0.08 1.82 4.97
CA ALA A 57 -0.11 0.59 5.76
C ALA A 57 0.73 0.70 7.04
N ILE A 58 1.91 1.31 6.97
CA ILE A 58 2.76 1.54 8.14
C ILE A 58 2.11 2.53 9.12
N ALA A 59 1.53 3.62 8.60
CA ALA A 59 0.81 4.59 9.42
C ALA A 59 -0.40 3.94 10.13
N ALA A 60 -1.16 3.12 9.40
CA ALA A 60 -2.25 2.33 9.96
C ALA A 60 -1.76 1.36 11.06
N ALA A 61 -0.64 0.67 10.82
CA ALA A 61 -0.05 -0.22 11.82
C ALA A 61 0.36 0.55 13.08
N SER A 62 0.99 1.72 12.94
CA SER A 62 1.37 2.54 14.11
C SER A 62 0.19 2.96 14.98
N VAL A 63 -1.01 3.14 14.40
CA VAL A 63 -2.22 3.53 15.15
C VAL A 63 -2.87 2.34 15.87
N ILE A 64 -2.66 1.12 15.40
CA ILE A 64 -3.23 -0.09 16.04
C ILE A 64 -2.33 -0.58 17.17
N PHE A 65 -1.02 -0.57 16.94
CA PHE A 65 -0.03 -1.14 17.88
C PHE A 65 0.43 -0.16 18.96
N MET A 66 0.03 1.11 18.86
CA MET A 66 0.21 2.16 19.88
C MET A 66 -1.05 2.31 20.73
#